data_AF-A0A352GMK6-F1
#
_entry.id   AF-A0A352GMK6-F1
#
_cell.length_a   1.000
_cell.length_b   1.000
_cell.length_c   1.000
_cell.angle_alpha   90.00
_cell.angle_beta   90.00
_cell.angle_gamma   90.00
#
_symmetry.space_group_name_H-M   'P 1'
#
loop_
_entity.id
_entity.type
_entity.pdbx_description
1 polymer ?
#
loop_
_entity_poly.entity_id
_entity_poly.type
_entity_poly.pdbx_seq_one_letter_code
_entity_poly.pdbx_strand_id
1 'polypeptide(L)' 'MADYAAFAAQPAPDDAKGFAGHQAACKAALAHLDAGAKLLAWAEGAGPGGGETDDLARLIQAAEDTVATADPDSI' A
#
# COMPACT_ATOMS: atom_id res chain seq x y z
N MET A 1 -9.82 7.89 -21.20
CA MET A 1 -9.13 7.16 -20.12
C MET A 1 -9.53 5.70 -20.27
N ALA A 2 -8.58 4.80 -20.49
CA ALA A 2 -8.90 3.37 -20.60
C ALA A 2 -9.27 2.83 -19.21
N ASP A 3 -10.42 2.15 -19.12
CA ASP A 3 -10.98 1.59 -17.88
C ASP A 3 -10.85 0.06 -17.91
N TYR A 4 -10.70 -0.57 -16.73
CA TYR A 4 -10.62 -2.02 -16.58
C TYR A 4 -11.88 -2.73 -17.05
N ALA A 5 -13.06 -2.13 -16.89
CA ALA A 5 -14.30 -2.72 -17.40
C ALA A 5 -14.26 -2.84 -18.94
N ALA A 6 -13.75 -1.81 -19.62
CA ALA A 6 -13.58 -1.83 -21.07
C ALA A 6 -12.52 -2.84 -21.51
N PHE A 7 -11.43 -3.00 -20.76
CA PHE A 7 -10.40 -4.02 -21.02
C PHE A 7 -10.94 -5.45 -20.80
N ALA A 8 -11.69 -5.69 -19.72
CA ALA A 8 -12.23 -7.01 -19.39
C ALA A 8 -13.33 -7.48 -20.37
N ALA A 9 -14.00 -6.55 -21.05
CA ALA A 9 -14.98 -6.85 -22.09
C ALA A 9 -14.34 -7.23 -23.44
N GLN A 10 -13.02 -7.09 -23.59
CA GLN A 10 -12.35 -7.47 -24.82
C GLN A 10 -12.27 -9.00 -24.94
N PRO A 11 -12.55 -9.58 -26.13
CA PRO A 11 -12.35 -10.99 -26.35
C PRO A 11 -10.86 -11.35 -26.20
N ALA A 12 -10.59 -12.54 -25.66
CA ALA A 12 -9.24 -13.07 -25.61
C ALA A 12 -8.70 -13.23 -27.05
N PRO A 13 -7.48 -12.76 -27.35
CA PRO A 13 -6.86 -12.97 -28.66
C PRO A 13 -6.66 -14.46 -28.94
N ASP A 14 -6.80 -14.83 -30.22
CA ASP A 14 -6.72 -16.21 -30.72
C ASP A 14 -5.29 -16.64 -31.06
N ASP A 15 -4.38 -15.69 -31.26
CA ASP A 15 -2.97 -15.95 -31.51
C ASP A 15 -2.15 -16.01 -30.20
N ALA A 16 -1.09 -16.83 -30.20
CA ALA A 16 -0.28 -17.05 -29.00
C ALA A 16 0.40 -15.77 -28.47
N LYS A 17 0.79 -14.85 -29.36
CA LYS A 17 1.45 -13.59 -28.99
C LYS A 17 0.42 -12.62 -28.39
N GLY A 18 -0.76 -12.53 -29.00
CA GLY A 18 -1.90 -11.78 -28.50
C GLY A 18 -2.33 -12.28 -27.12
N PHE A 19 -2.47 -13.60 -26.95
CA PHE A 19 -2.81 -14.20 -25.67
C PHE A 19 -1.76 -13.88 -24.59
N ALA A 20 -0.47 -14.01 -24.89
CA ALA A 20 0.59 -13.67 -23.95
C ALA A 20 0.55 -12.18 -23.53
N GLY A 21 0.30 -11.28 -24.48
CA GLY A 21 0.12 -9.85 -24.20
C GLY A 21 -1.11 -9.57 -23.34
N HIS A 22 -2.25 -10.19 -23.66
CA HIS A 22 -3.49 -10.06 -22.90
C HIS A 22 -3.34 -10.61 -21.47
N GLN A 23 -2.68 -11.77 -21.31
CA GLN A 23 -2.40 -12.36 -20.00
C GLN A 23 -1.48 -11.47 -19.15
N ALA A 24 -0.45 -10.86 -19.74
CA ALA A 24 0.41 -9.91 -19.05
C ALA A 24 -0.38 -8.67 -18.58
N ALA A 25 -1.28 -8.16 -19.42
CA ALA A 25 -2.16 -7.06 -19.06
C ALA A 25 -3.13 -7.42 -17.92
N CYS A 26 -3.71 -8.63 -17.93
CA CYS A 26 -4.52 -9.13 -16.82
C CYS A 26 -3.73 -9.20 -15.50
N LYS A 27 -2.49 -9.69 -15.53
CA LYS A 27 -1.62 -9.74 -14.35
C LYS A 27 -1.33 -8.35 -13.80
N ALA A 28 -1.06 -7.37 -14.67
CA ALA A 28 -0.83 -5.99 -14.27
C ALA A 28 -2.09 -5.39 -13.61
N ALA A 29 -3.27 -5.63 -14.20
CA ALA A 29 -4.54 -5.20 -13.62
C ALA A 29 -4.76 -5.76 -12.21
N LEU A 30 -4.52 -7.07 -12.01
CA LEU A 30 -4.62 -7.70 -10.69
C LEU A 30 -3.63 -7.11 -9.68
N ALA A 31 -2.38 -6.84 -10.10
CA ALA A 31 -1.40 -6.19 -9.25
C ALA A 31 -1.83 -4.78 -8.83
N HIS A 32 -2.46 -4.01 -9.72
CA HIS A 32 -3.00 -2.70 -9.39
C HIS A 32 -4.16 -2.78 -8.38
N LEU A 33 -5.06 -3.77 -8.54
CA LEU A 33 -6.15 -4.00 -7.59
C LEU A 33 -5.65 -4.42 -6.21
N ASP A 34 -4.65 -5.30 -6.14
CA ASP A 34 -4.00 -5.70 -4.88
C ASP A 34 -3.30 -4.51 -4.20
N ALA A 35 -2.59 -3.67 -4.95
CA ALA A 35 -2.00 -2.45 -4.42
C ALA A 35 -3.07 -1.48 -3.88
N GLY A 36 -4.18 -1.30 -4.61
CA GLY A 36 -5.31 -0.50 -4.17
C GLY A 36 -5.95 -1.02 -2.89
N ALA A 37 -6.14 -2.33 -2.78
CA ALA A 37 -6.68 -2.97 -1.58
C ALA A 37 -5.75 -2.77 -0.36
N LYS A 38 -4.43 -2.88 -0.54
CA LYS A 38 -3.44 -2.61 0.51
C LYS A 38 -3.44 -1.15 0.96
N LEU A 39 -3.58 -0.21 0.02
CA LEU A 39 -3.69 1.21 0.34
C LEU A 39 -4.98 1.53 1.10
N LEU A 40 -6.09 0.91 0.72
CA LEU A 40 -7.35 1.05 1.45
C LEU A 40 -7.22 0.49 2.87
N ALA A 41 -6.68 -0.71 3.02
CA ALA A 41 -6.43 -1.32 4.33
C ALA A 41 -5.50 -0.44 5.19
N TRP A 42 -4.45 0.14 4.60
CA TRP A 42 -3.60 1.10 5.29
C TRP A 42 -4.37 2.35 5.74
N ALA A 43 -5.19 2.94 4.86
CA ALA A 43 -5.98 4.13 5.17
C ALA A 43 -7.05 3.87 6.24
N GLU A 44 -7.61 2.66 6.29
CA GLU A 44 -8.56 2.20 7.31
C GLU A 44 -7.88 1.85 8.65
N GLY A 45 -6.55 1.95 8.74
CA GLY A 45 -5.78 1.55 9.93
C GLY A 45 -5.64 0.03 10.09
N ALA A 46 -6.06 -0.75 9.10
CA ALA A 46 -5.94 -2.20 9.01
C ALA A 46 -4.67 -2.67 8.29
N GLY A 47 -3.65 -1.81 8.16
CA GLY A 47 -2.34 -2.19 7.64
C GLY A 47 -1.66 -3.22 8.55
N PRO A 48 -0.65 -3.97 8.05
CA PRO A 48 0.11 -4.96 8.83
C PRO A 48 0.90 -4.38 10.03
N GLY A 49 0.73 -3.09 10.32
CA GLY A 49 1.38 -2.33 11.39
C GLY A 49 0.41 -1.83 12.46
N GLY A 50 -0.67 -2.57 12.78
CA GLY A 50 -1.48 -2.28 13.97
C GLY A 50 -0.64 -2.22 15.27
N GLY A 51 0.52 -2.90 15.30
CA GLY A 51 1.55 -2.72 16.33
C GLY A 51 2.61 -1.66 16.00
N GLU A 52 2.92 -1.41 14.73
CA GLU A 52 3.97 -0.47 14.31
C GLU A 52 3.61 0.99 14.59
N THR A 53 2.31 1.33 14.53
CA THR A 53 1.83 2.67 14.87
C THR A 53 1.91 2.93 16.37
N ASP A 54 1.57 1.91 17.18
CA ASP A 54 1.72 1.94 18.64
C ASP A 54 3.20 1.93 19.06
N ASP A 55 4.05 1.18 18.35
CA ASP A 55 5.50 1.15 18.57
C ASP A 55 6.15 2.47 18.20
N LEU A 56 5.73 3.10 17.10
CA LEU A 56 6.18 4.43 16.70
C LEU A 56 5.72 5.50 17.71
N ALA A 57 4.46 5.45 18.17
CA ALA A 57 3.96 6.32 19.22
C ALA A 57 4.76 6.16 20.53
N ARG A 58 5.09 4.91 20.90
CA ARG A 58 5.93 4.62 22.06
C ARG A 58 7.36 5.16 21.90
N LEU A 59 7.95 5.05 20.71
CA LEU A 59 9.29 5.57 20.42
C LEU A 59 9.33 7.10 20.43
N ILE A 60 8.30 7.76 19.91
CA ILE A 60 8.16 9.23 19.97
C ILE A 60 8.06 9.68 21.42
N GLN A 61 7.20 9.03 22.22
CA GLN A 61 7.06 9.38 23.65
C GLN A 61 8.38 9.22 24.41
N ALA A 62 9.10 8.13 24.19
CA ALA A 62 10.40 7.91 24.84
C ALA A 62 11.45 8.96 24.44
N ALA A 63 11.43 9.43 23.19
CA ALA A 63 12.30 10.50 22.72
C ALA A 63 11.94 11.85 23.37
N GLU A 64 10.65 12.19 23.47
CA GLU A 64 10.17 13.39 24.15
C GLU A 64 10.55 13.42 25.63
N ASP A 65 10.37 12.30 26.34
CA ASP A 65 10.75 12.16 27.76
C ASP A 65 12.28 12.32 27.94
N THR A 66 13.07 11.78 27.02
CA THR A 66 14.53 11.91 27.03
C THR A 66 14.95 13.36 26.79
N VAL A 67 14.30 14.07 25.87
CA VAL A 67 14.57 15.50 25.61
C VAL A 67 14.16 16.35 26.81
N ALA A 68 13.01 16.09 27.43
CA ALA A 68 12.53 16.82 28.61
C ALA A 68 13.45 16.63 29.83
N THR A 69 14.05 15.45 29.99
CA THR A 69 15.01 15.17 31.07
C THR A 69 16.43 15.63 30.77
N ALA A 70 16.74 15.89 29.49
CA ALA A 70 18.03 16.39 29.04
C ALA A 70 18.10 17.92 28.95
N ASP A 71 17.01 18.65 29.22
CA ASP A 71 17.00 20.12 29.26
C ASP A 71 17.86 20.65 30.43
N PRO A 72 19.00 21.31 30.15
CA PRO A 72 19.93 21.78 31.17
C PRO A 72 19.52 23.12 31.84
N ASP A 73 18.38 23.72 31.48
CA ASP A 73 17.93 25.02 32.03
C ASP A 73 17.03 24.91 33.28
N SER A 74 16.98 23.75 33.94
CA SER A 74 16.44 23.60 35.32
C SER A 74 17.53 23.60 36.39
N ILE A 75 18.34 24.67 36.46
CA ILE A 75 19.13 25.06 37.65
C ILE A 75 18.80 26.50 38.02
#